data_AF-A0AAP0PTU6-F1
#
_entry.id   AF-A0AAP0PTU6-F1
#
_cell.length_a   1.000
_cell.length_b   1.000
_cell.length_c   1.000
_cell.angle_alpha   90.00
_cell.angle_beta   90.00
_cell.angle_gamma   90.00
#
_symmetry.space_group_name_H-M   'P 1'
#
loop_
_entity.id
_entity.type
_entity.pdbx_description
1 polymer ?
#
loop_
_entity_poly.entity_id
_entity_poly.type
_entity_poly.pdbx_seq_one_letter_code
_entity_poly.pdbx_strand_id
1 'polypeptide(L)'
;MGGGGQLGGQSHESEHDLAMMVSDFWENGSTGADSMCSSDSESGLSDLAHLAEIISYHKHAVDQTESEILSVVHSLLLSINEADLHFSYSGPCKDSCIRFYLVKLLRNCEYDAAVCTSKWDGCKKVPGGDHEFIDVLIHNDAGGTERFIIDIDFRSHFEIARAVESYDAVLNSLPVVYVGSLSKLMQFLQVMAEAAVTSLKQNSMPLPPWRSLAYLQAKWQSKYTRRTSPDNEIMLHRNKSSNHKQCIGRLKKLKSTLQSEIEKERLLKPINNDNNRRHRLERRRHPSFRAL
;
A
#
# COMPACT_ATOMS: atom_id res chain seq x y z
N MET A 1 -35.63 -33.03 -18.50
CA MET A 1 -34.47 -33.60 -17.77
C MET A 1 -33.24 -33.13 -18.53
N GLY A 2 -32.53 -32.07 -18.13
CA GLY A 2 -31.79 -31.91 -16.87
C GLY A 2 -30.32 -32.31 -17.15
N GLY A 3 -29.28 -31.53 -16.92
CA GLY A 3 -29.14 -30.20 -16.33
C GLY A 3 -27.78 -29.60 -16.72
N GLY A 4 -27.66 -28.28 -16.57
CA GLY A 4 -26.43 -27.53 -16.84
C GLY A 4 -25.45 -27.63 -15.67
N GLY A 5 -24.16 -27.78 -16.02
CA GLY A 5 -23.04 -27.65 -15.08
C GLY A 5 -22.49 -26.22 -15.11
N GLN A 6 -22.67 -25.52 -14.00
CA GLN A 6 -22.21 -24.16 -13.77
C GLN A 6 -20.76 -24.21 -13.22
N LEU A 7 -19.79 -23.78 -14.02
CA LEU A 7 -18.40 -23.58 -13.57
C LEU A 7 -18.30 -22.22 -12.86
N GLY A 8 -18.62 -22.21 -11.57
CA GLY A 8 -18.36 -21.09 -10.68
C GLY A 8 -16.97 -21.20 -10.06
N GLY A 9 -15.99 -20.50 -10.64
CA GLY A 9 -14.67 -20.31 -10.03
C GLY A 9 -14.77 -19.36 -8.84
N GLN A 10 -14.89 -19.93 -7.64
CA GLN A 10 -14.87 -19.19 -6.39
C GLN A 10 -13.42 -18.85 -6.05
N SER A 11 -13.06 -17.56 -6.15
CA SER A 11 -11.82 -17.01 -5.62
C SER A 11 -11.92 -16.92 -4.09
N HIS A 12 -11.61 -18.05 -3.46
CA HIS A 12 -11.32 -18.19 -2.05
C HIS A 12 -9.85 -17.79 -1.84
N GLU A 13 -9.58 -16.70 -1.13
CA GLU A 13 -8.47 -16.74 -0.17
C GLU A 13 -9.05 -17.46 1.04
N SER A 14 -9.07 -18.79 0.96
CA SER A 14 -9.55 -19.57 2.10
C SER A 14 -8.48 -19.50 3.17
N GLU A 15 -8.86 -19.43 4.44
CA GLU A 15 -7.94 -19.58 5.57
C GLU A 15 -7.06 -20.84 5.42
N HIS A 16 -7.51 -21.81 4.61
CA HIS A 16 -6.78 -22.97 4.16
C HIS A 16 -5.50 -22.64 3.38
N ASP A 17 -5.50 -21.66 2.47
CA ASP A 17 -4.31 -21.27 1.69
C ASP A 17 -3.25 -20.60 2.59
N LEU A 18 -3.70 -19.77 3.54
CA LEU A 18 -2.82 -19.20 4.58
C LEU A 18 -2.26 -20.31 5.50
N ALA A 19 -3.10 -21.25 5.93
CA ALA A 19 -2.70 -22.36 6.77
C ALA A 19 -1.71 -23.30 6.07
N MET A 20 -1.88 -23.55 4.77
CA MET A 20 -0.95 -24.32 3.95
C MET A 20 0.40 -23.62 3.83
N MET A 21 0.41 -22.29 3.58
CA MET A 21 1.67 -21.51 3.55
C MET A 21 2.42 -21.52 4.87
N VAL A 22 1.70 -21.43 6.00
CA VAL A 22 2.29 -21.52 7.33
C VAL A 22 2.82 -22.93 7.58
N SER A 23 2.08 -23.97 7.20
CA SER A 23 2.48 -25.37 7.39
C SER A 23 3.72 -25.73 6.57
N ASP A 24 3.76 -25.40 5.28
CA ASP A 24 4.93 -25.60 4.41
C ASP A 24 6.17 -24.88 4.95
N PHE A 25 5.99 -23.69 5.53
CA PHE A 25 7.09 -22.94 6.13
C PHE A 25 7.66 -23.62 7.38
N TRP A 26 6.81 -24.15 8.26
CA TRP A 26 7.26 -24.89 9.43
C TRP A 26 7.85 -26.26 9.06
N GLU A 27 7.31 -26.93 8.04
CA GLU A 27 7.73 -28.27 7.61
C GLU A 27 9.03 -28.25 6.78
N ASN A 28 9.24 -27.21 5.95
CA ASN A 28 10.42 -27.09 5.09
C ASN A 28 11.54 -26.22 5.69
N GLY A 29 11.32 -25.60 6.85
CA GLY A 29 12.31 -24.74 7.54
C GLY A 29 13.57 -25.47 8.05
N SER A 30 13.69 -26.78 7.85
CA SER A 30 14.77 -27.62 8.41
C SER A 30 15.74 -28.25 7.40
N THR A 31 15.69 -27.92 6.11
CA THR A 31 16.64 -28.50 5.12
C THR A 31 17.31 -27.43 4.28
N GLY A 32 18.34 -26.81 4.85
CA GLY A 32 19.27 -25.94 4.15
C GLY A 32 20.48 -25.67 5.03
N ALA A 33 21.49 -26.53 4.92
CA ALA A 33 22.75 -26.35 5.59
C ALA A 33 23.46 -25.10 5.07
N ASP A 34 23.59 -24.08 5.92
CA ASP A 34 24.65 -23.08 5.81
C ASP A 34 25.38 -23.01 7.16
N SER A 35 26.45 -23.80 7.19
CA SER A 35 27.74 -23.54 7.86
C SER A 35 27.76 -22.45 8.93
N MET A 36 27.94 -22.90 10.16
CA MET A 36 28.39 -22.13 11.31
C MET A 36 29.66 -21.33 11.01
N CYS A 37 29.58 -20.00 11.14
CA CYS A 37 30.69 -19.18 11.63
C CYS A 37 30.07 -18.01 12.39
N SER A 38 29.98 -18.14 13.71
CA SER A 38 29.60 -17.05 14.62
C SER A 38 30.72 -16.02 14.58
N SER A 39 30.45 -14.89 13.94
CA SER A 39 31.14 -13.65 14.26
C SER A 39 30.10 -12.77 14.92
N ASP A 40 30.16 -12.71 16.25
CA ASP A 40 29.30 -11.88 17.09
C ASP A 40 29.69 -10.42 16.87
N SER A 41 29.23 -9.86 15.74
CA SER A 41 29.28 -8.44 15.48
C SER A 41 27.99 -7.85 16.04
N GLU A 42 28.09 -6.93 17.01
CA GLU A 42 26.99 -6.04 17.41
C GLU A 42 26.51 -5.11 16.27
N SER A 43 26.96 -5.35 15.02
CA SER A 43 26.64 -4.58 13.82
C SER A 43 25.16 -4.57 13.51
N GLY A 44 24.40 -5.62 13.85
CA GLY A 44 22.98 -5.72 13.50
C GLY A 44 22.10 -4.60 14.09
N LEU A 45 22.48 -3.98 15.22
CA LEU A 45 21.76 -2.84 15.79
C LEU A 45 22.10 -1.54 15.06
N SER A 46 23.38 -1.31 14.77
CA SER A 46 23.85 -0.18 13.97
C SER A 46 23.31 -0.21 12.54
N ASP A 47 23.15 -1.41 11.98
CA ASP A 47 22.58 -1.64 10.66
C ASP A 47 21.10 -1.18 10.62
N LEU A 48 20.28 -1.58 11.59
CA LEU A 48 18.85 -1.19 11.64
C LEU A 48 18.64 0.32 11.84
N ALA A 49 19.47 0.97 12.66
CA ALA A 49 19.42 2.42 12.82
C ALA A 49 19.72 3.14 11.49
N HIS A 50 20.75 2.67 10.77
CA HIS A 50 21.07 3.20 9.44
C HIS A 50 19.95 2.96 8.42
N LEU A 51 19.31 1.79 8.44
CA LEU A 51 18.16 1.50 7.58
C LEU A 51 16.99 2.47 7.88
N ALA A 52 16.75 2.84 9.15
CA ALA A 52 15.73 3.83 9.51
C ALA A 52 16.04 5.23 8.94
N GLU A 53 17.32 5.62 8.87
CA GLU A 53 17.78 6.86 8.24
C GLU A 53 17.56 6.83 6.73
N ILE A 54 17.88 5.72 6.06
CA ILE A 54 17.64 5.53 4.62
C ILE A 54 16.14 5.66 4.31
N ILE A 55 15.28 4.99 5.08
CA ILE A 55 13.82 5.12 4.94
C ILE A 55 13.39 6.57 5.12
N SER A 56 13.90 7.25 6.15
CA SER A 56 13.57 8.65 6.42
C SER A 56 14.03 9.56 5.29
N TYR A 57 15.22 9.34 4.73
CA TYR A 57 15.70 10.07 3.57
C TYR A 57 14.77 9.91 2.37
N HIS A 58 14.42 8.68 1.99
CA HIS A 58 13.52 8.42 0.85
C HIS A 58 12.11 8.97 1.07
N LYS A 59 11.61 8.94 2.31
CA LYS A 59 10.32 9.51 2.69
C LYS A 59 10.28 11.03 2.49
N HIS A 60 11.38 11.73 2.71
CA HIS A 60 11.44 13.20 2.58
C HIS A 60 11.98 13.67 1.21
N ALA A 61 12.68 12.81 0.47
CA ALA A 61 13.14 13.06 -0.88
C ALA A 61 12.00 12.97 -1.89
N VAL A 62 11.01 13.85 -1.76
CA VAL A 62 9.80 13.90 -2.61
C VAL A 62 9.91 15.05 -3.62
N ASP A 63 9.54 14.80 -4.87
CA ASP A 63 9.40 15.86 -5.85
C ASP A 63 8.09 16.65 -5.64
N GLN A 64 7.92 17.72 -6.42
CA GLN A 64 6.77 18.60 -6.31
C GLN A 64 5.45 17.89 -6.65
N THR A 65 5.45 16.99 -7.64
CA THR A 65 4.26 16.24 -8.07
C THR A 65 3.85 15.23 -7.01
N GLU A 66 4.81 14.47 -6.47
CA GLU A 66 4.60 13.51 -5.39
C GLU A 66 4.02 14.21 -4.14
N SER A 67 4.59 15.36 -3.76
CA SER A 67 4.12 16.18 -2.64
C SER A 67 2.69 16.72 -2.85
N GLU A 68 2.36 17.15 -4.06
CA GLU A 68 1.01 17.59 -4.42
C GLU A 68 -0.02 16.45 -4.32
N ILE A 69 0.29 15.28 -4.89
CA ILE A 69 -0.58 14.10 -4.82
C ILE A 69 -0.74 13.66 -3.37
N LEU A 70 0.35 13.56 -2.61
CA LEU A 70 0.34 13.18 -1.19
C LEU A 70 -0.57 14.12 -0.38
N SER A 71 -0.45 15.43 -0.58
CA SER A 71 -1.29 16.42 0.11
C SER A 71 -2.77 16.26 -0.23
N VAL A 72 -3.11 15.99 -1.49
CA VAL A 72 -4.50 15.74 -1.91
C VAL A 72 -5.01 14.45 -1.29
N VAL A 73 -4.25 13.35 -1.38
CA VAL A 73 -4.60 12.04 -0.81
C VAL A 73 -4.85 12.16 0.70
N HIS A 74 -3.98 12.85 1.44
CA HIS A 74 -4.16 13.08 2.87
C HIS A 74 -5.45 13.86 3.17
N SER A 75 -5.69 14.96 2.45
CA SER A 75 -6.91 15.75 2.61
C SER A 75 -8.17 14.92 2.35
N LEU A 76 -8.18 14.17 1.24
CA LEU A 76 -9.31 13.33 0.85
C LEU A 76 -9.57 12.22 1.87
N LEU A 77 -8.55 11.44 2.26
CA LEU A 77 -8.67 10.40 3.29
C LEU A 77 -9.24 10.94 4.61
N LEU A 78 -8.80 12.13 5.03
CA LEU A 78 -9.30 12.76 6.25
C LEU A 78 -10.74 13.28 6.12
N SER A 79 -11.19 13.59 4.91
CA SER A 79 -12.57 14.03 4.64
C SER A 79 -13.59 12.89 4.49
N ILE A 80 -13.15 11.64 4.28
CA ILE A 80 -14.07 10.50 4.15
C ILE A 80 -14.86 10.31 5.44
N ASN A 81 -16.18 10.30 5.34
CA ASN A 81 -17.08 9.96 6.44
C ASN A 81 -17.39 8.46 6.42
N GLU A 82 -17.70 7.89 7.59
CA GLU A 82 -18.04 6.47 7.72
C GLU A 82 -19.26 6.08 6.87
N ALA A 83 -20.25 6.98 6.80
CA ALA A 83 -21.45 6.81 5.99
C ALA A 83 -21.14 6.69 4.50
N ASP A 84 -20.06 7.32 4.02
CA ASP A 84 -19.71 7.35 2.61
C ASP A 84 -19.33 5.94 2.09
N LEU A 85 -18.71 5.13 2.95
CA LEU A 85 -18.27 3.77 2.61
C LEU A 85 -19.43 2.81 2.34
N HIS A 86 -20.66 3.15 2.76
CA HIS A 86 -21.86 2.35 2.50
C HIS A 86 -22.40 2.50 1.07
N PHE A 87 -21.99 3.54 0.34
CA PHE A 87 -22.53 3.89 -0.98
C PHE A 87 -21.55 3.61 -2.13
N SER A 88 -20.31 3.20 -1.83
CA SER A 88 -19.21 3.18 -2.80
C SER A 88 -19.15 1.91 -3.64
N TYR A 89 -19.69 0.79 -3.16
CA TYR A 89 -19.57 -0.51 -3.82
C TYR A 89 -20.69 -1.47 -3.41
N SER A 90 -21.36 -2.10 -4.38
CA SER A 90 -22.46 -3.04 -4.17
C SER A 90 -22.04 -4.51 -4.03
N GLY A 91 -20.74 -4.81 -4.10
CA GLY A 91 -20.20 -6.16 -3.90
C GLY A 91 -19.74 -6.44 -2.46
N PRO A 92 -19.26 -7.66 -2.16
CA PRO A 92 -18.69 -7.97 -0.86
C PRO A 92 -17.48 -7.06 -0.58
N CYS A 93 -17.57 -6.24 0.47
CA CYS A 93 -16.53 -5.32 0.89
C CYS A 93 -15.34 -6.12 1.47
N LYS A 94 -14.39 -6.53 0.61
CA LYS A 94 -13.13 -7.21 0.98
C LYS A 94 -12.04 -6.17 1.32
N ASP A 95 -12.31 -5.28 2.27
CA ASP A 95 -11.38 -4.20 2.66
C ASP A 95 -11.00 -3.18 1.57
N SER A 96 -11.65 -3.25 0.41
CA SER A 96 -11.37 -2.40 -0.74
C SER A 96 -12.19 -1.09 -0.76
N CYS A 97 -13.21 -0.98 0.10
CA CYS A 97 -14.17 0.13 0.12
C CYS A 97 -13.50 1.51 0.26
N ILE A 98 -12.44 1.63 1.08
CA ILE A 98 -11.70 2.88 1.25
C ILE A 98 -10.96 3.24 -0.05
N ARG A 99 -10.33 2.26 -0.72
CA ARG A 99 -9.60 2.48 -1.97
C ARG A 99 -10.53 2.96 -3.08
N PHE A 100 -11.67 2.30 -3.26
CA PHE A 100 -12.67 2.68 -4.27
C PHE A 100 -13.23 4.08 -4.02
N TYR A 101 -13.54 4.41 -2.76
CA TYR A 101 -14.05 5.74 -2.46
C TYR A 101 -12.98 6.82 -2.62
N LEU A 102 -11.73 6.55 -2.23
CA LEU A 102 -10.62 7.47 -2.47
C LEU A 102 -10.40 7.71 -3.97
N VAL A 103 -10.44 6.67 -4.81
CA VAL A 103 -10.36 6.82 -6.27
C VAL A 103 -11.50 7.66 -6.83
N LYS A 104 -12.74 7.46 -6.34
CA LYS A 104 -13.88 8.32 -6.71
C LYS A 104 -13.60 9.79 -6.39
N LEU A 105 -13.08 10.09 -5.21
CA LEU A 105 -12.74 11.45 -4.81
C LEU A 105 -11.58 12.03 -5.63
N LEU A 106 -10.52 11.26 -5.90
CA LEU A 106 -9.41 11.67 -6.74
C LEU A 106 -9.87 12.01 -8.17
N ARG A 107 -10.76 11.21 -8.75
CA ARG A 107 -11.37 11.48 -10.07
C ARG A 107 -12.24 12.74 -10.06
N ASN A 108 -12.96 13.01 -8.97
CA ASN A 108 -13.69 14.27 -8.80
C ASN A 108 -12.74 15.49 -8.70
N CYS A 109 -11.48 15.28 -8.34
CA CYS A 109 -10.41 16.26 -8.40
C CYS A 109 -9.63 16.23 -9.74
N GLU A 110 -10.19 15.61 -10.78
CA GLU A 110 -9.63 15.53 -12.14
C GLU A 110 -8.32 14.71 -12.28
N TYR A 111 -8.00 13.86 -11.30
CA TYR A 111 -6.88 12.92 -11.44
C TYR A 111 -7.29 11.66 -12.21
N ASP A 112 -6.42 11.18 -13.10
CA ASP A 112 -6.52 9.83 -13.68
C ASP A 112 -6.08 8.79 -12.64
N ALA A 113 -6.99 8.48 -11.71
CA ALA A 113 -6.77 7.51 -10.65
C ALA A 113 -7.54 6.22 -10.90
N ALA A 114 -6.99 5.06 -10.51
CA ALA A 114 -7.69 3.79 -10.56
C ALA A 114 -7.27 2.84 -9.44
N VAL A 115 -8.16 1.92 -9.07
CA VAL A 115 -7.76 0.75 -8.28
C VAL A 115 -7.09 -0.25 -9.22
N CYS A 116 -5.91 -0.70 -8.84
CA CYS A 116 -5.14 -1.72 -9.51
C CYS A 116 -5.15 -3.00 -8.68
N THR A 117 -5.37 -4.13 -9.33
CA THR A 117 -5.28 -5.46 -8.72
C THR A 117 -4.20 -6.24 -9.44
N SER A 118 -3.08 -6.53 -8.77
CA SER A 118 -2.04 -7.42 -9.27
C SER A 118 -2.34 -8.86 -8.86
N LYS A 119 -1.95 -9.82 -9.71
CA LYS A 119 -2.02 -11.25 -9.39
C LYS A 119 -0.74 -11.92 -9.86
N TRP A 120 -0.19 -12.82 -9.06
CA TRP A 120 0.97 -13.62 -9.44
C TRP A 120 0.79 -15.08 -9.03
N ASP A 121 1.24 -15.95 -9.92
CA ASP A 121 1.29 -17.37 -9.66
C ASP A 121 2.46 -17.68 -8.71
N GLY A 122 2.24 -18.64 -7.82
CA GLY A 122 3.29 -19.10 -6.91
C GLY A 122 4.43 -19.79 -7.66
N CYS A 123 5.66 -19.53 -7.24
CA CYS A 123 6.81 -20.36 -7.56
C CYS A 123 7.33 -21.04 -6.29
N LYS A 124 8.25 -22.01 -6.42
CA LYS A 124 8.76 -22.81 -5.28
C LYS A 124 9.23 -21.98 -4.06
N LYS A 125 9.64 -20.73 -4.25
CA LYS A 125 10.16 -19.84 -3.19
C LYS A 125 9.22 -18.69 -2.83
N VAL A 126 8.23 -18.39 -3.67
CA VAL A 126 7.35 -17.23 -3.53
C VAL A 126 5.92 -17.73 -3.69
N PRO A 127 5.12 -17.75 -2.61
CA PRO A 127 3.73 -18.17 -2.72
C PRO A 127 2.96 -17.24 -3.66
N GLY A 128 1.94 -17.80 -4.31
CA GLY A 128 1.03 -17.02 -5.14
C GLY A 128 0.21 -16.06 -4.29
N GLY A 129 -0.35 -15.03 -4.93
CA GLY A 129 -1.18 -14.06 -4.25
C GLY A 129 -1.74 -12.99 -5.17
N ASP A 130 -2.52 -12.10 -4.56
CA ASP A 130 -2.97 -10.88 -5.19
C ASP A 130 -2.77 -9.67 -4.26
N HIS A 131 -2.78 -8.48 -4.84
CA HIS A 131 -2.66 -7.24 -4.08
C HIS A 131 -3.43 -6.10 -4.74
N GLU A 132 -4.14 -5.32 -3.92
CA GLU A 132 -4.87 -4.14 -4.37
C GLU A 132 -4.17 -2.86 -3.92
N PHE A 133 -3.91 -1.97 -4.87
CA PHE A 133 -3.34 -0.65 -4.66
C PHE A 133 -4.06 0.38 -5.54
N ILE A 134 -3.71 1.65 -5.40
CA ILE A 134 -4.20 2.71 -6.29
C ILE A 134 -3.04 3.20 -7.13
N ASP A 135 -3.30 3.58 -8.38
CA ASP A 135 -2.36 4.39 -9.14
C ASP A 135 -2.97 5.73 -9.58
N VAL A 136 -2.08 6.68 -9.89
CA VAL A 136 -2.40 7.94 -10.53
C VAL A 136 -1.47 8.11 -11.73
N LEU A 137 -2.04 8.38 -12.90
CA LEU A 137 -1.30 8.69 -14.11
C LEU A 137 -1.26 10.20 -14.34
N ILE A 138 -0.06 10.75 -14.42
CA ILE A 138 0.19 12.16 -14.74
C ILE A 138 0.69 12.22 -16.18
N HIS A 139 -0.12 12.82 -17.04
CA HIS A 139 0.22 13.05 -18.43
C HIS A 139 0.94 14.40 -18.53
N ASN A 140 2.11 14.42 -19.17
CA ASN A 140 2.84 15.64 -19.43
C ASN A 140 2.63 16.13 -20.87
N ASP A 141 2.86 17.42 -21.10
CA ASP A 141 2.61 18.06 -22.41
C ASP A 141 3.47 17.49 -23.55
N ALA A 142 4.56 16.79 -23.19
CA ALA A 142 5.46 16.11 -24.12
C ALA A 142 5.00 14.68 -24.50
N GLY A 143 3.82 14.25 -24.04
CA GLY A 143 3.25 12.92 -24.35
C GLY A 143 3.79 11.77 -23.50
N GLY A 144 4.65 12.06 -22.52
CA GLY A 144 5.06 11.12 -21.49
C GLY A 144 3.98 10.94 -20.42
N THR A 145 3.97 9.77 -19.78
CA THR A 145 3.08 9.45 -18.67
C THR A 145 3.91 9.00 -17.49
N GLU A 146 3.76 9.69 -16.37
CA GLU A 146 4.37 9.30 -15.10
C GLU A 146 3.33 8.61 -14.21
N ARG A 147 3.71 7.50 -13.58
CA ARG A 147 2.83 6.70 -12.76
C ARG A 147 3.25 6.78 -11.30
N PHE A 148 2.31 7.20 -10.46
CA PHE A 148 2.45 7.21 -9.01
C PHE A 148 1.60 6.08 -8.41
N ILE A 149 2.19 5.32 -7.49
CA ILE A 149 1.53 4.30 -6.70
C ILE A 149 1.08 4.92 -5.40
N ILE A 150 -0.15 4.59 -4.99
CA ILE A 150 -0.73 4.96 -3.71
C ILE A 150 -1.09 3.68 -2.95
N ASP A 151 -0.49 3.49 -1.78
CA ASP A 151 -0.85 2.42 -0.86
C ASP A 151 -1.24 3.00 0.50
N ILE A 152 -2.51 2.87 0.86
CA ILE A 152 -3.11 3.48 2.06
C ILE A 152 -2.86 2.68 3.33
N ASP A 153 -2.29 1.47 3.23
CA ASP A 153 -2.02 0.59 4.37
C ASP A 153 -0.57 0.09 4.35
N PHE A 154 0.35 0.98 3.99
CA PHE A 154 1.70 0.61 3.58
C PHE A 154 2.50 -0.11 4.66
N ARG A 155 2.43 0.36 5.92
CA ARG A 155 3.17 -0.23 7.05
C ARG A 155 2.78 -1.68 7.34
N SER A 156 1.51 -2.04 7.16
CA SER A 156 0.99 -3.40 7.42
C SER A 156 1.72 -4.48 6.61
N HIS A 157 2.28 -4.11 5.45
CA HIS A 157 3.05 -5.00 4.59
C HIS A 157 4.42 -5.38 5.13
N PHE A 158 4.82 -4.84 6.28
CA PHE A 158 6.12 -5.11 6.88
C PHE A 158 6.00 -5.54 8.35
N GLU A 159 4.83 -5.51 8.98
CA GLU A 159 4.68 -5.98 10.37
C GLU A 159 5.13 -7.44 10.54
N ILE A 160 5.99 -7.73 11.51
CA ILE A 160 6.45 -9.10 11.80
C ILE A 160 6.15 -9.45 13.26
N ALA A 161 5.88 -10.72 13.51
CA ALA A 161 5.76 -11.21 14.88
C ALA A 161 7.13 -11.23 15.55
N ARG A 162 7.18 -10.84 16.84
CA ARG A 162 8.42 -10.79 17.64
C ARG A 162 9.50 -9.93 16.98
N ALA A 163 9.12 -8.75 16.50
CA ALA A 163 10.08 -7.74 16.09
C ALA A 163 10.97 -7.32 17.28
N VAL A 164 12.22 -6.99 17.00
CA VAL A 164 13.08 -6.25 17.94
C VAL A 164 12.74 -4.76 17.90
N GLU A 165 12.99 -4.03 18.99
CA GLU A 165 12.61 -2.61 19.11
C GLU A 165 13.22 -1.72 18.01
N SER A 166 14.46 -2.00 17.59
CA SER A 166 15.11 -1.29 16.49
C SER A 166 14.43 -1.54 15.14
N TYR A 167 13.82 -2.71 14.92
CA TYR A 167 12.99 -2.94 13.74
C TYR A 167 11.71 -2.09 13.77
N ASP A 168 11.08 -1.99 14.94
CA ASP A 168 9.91 -1.13 15.10
C ASP A 168 10.23 0.34 14.83
N ALA A 169 11.45 0.79 15.14
CA ALA A 169 11.92 2.13 14.76
C ALA A 169 11.97 2.32 13.23
N VAL A 170 12.48 1.33 12.48
CA VAL A 170 12.47 1.33 11.00
C VAL A 170 11.03 1.29 10.46
N LEU A 171 10.18 0.41 11.00
CA LEU A 171 8.78 0.30 10.60
C LEU A 171 8.01 1.61 10.83
N ASN A 172 8.29 2.31 11.94
CA ASN A 172 7.66 3.57 12.29
C ASN A 172 8.21 4.78 11.52
N SER A 173 9.34 4.66 10.81
CA SER A 173 9.84 5.71 9.92
C SER A 173 9.22 5.65 8.51
N LEU A 174 8.58 4.53 8.14
CA LEU A 174 7.80 4.43 6.90
C LEU A 174 6.61 5.42 6.88
N PRO A 175 6.21 5.92 5.69
CA PRO A 175 4.98 6.70 5.58
C PRO A 175 3.75 5.84 5.92
N VAL A 176 2.74 6.42 6.58
CA VAL A 176 1.46 5.73 6.83
C VAL A 176 0.76 5.41 5.50
N VAL A 177 0.75 6.40 4.60
CA VAL A 177 0.24 6.29 3.24
C VAL A 177 1.42 6.49 2.30
N TYR A 178 1.75 5.46 1.52
CA TYR A 178 2.75 5.59 0.48
C TYR A 178 2.17 6.31 -0.73
N VAL A 179 2.88 7.32 -1.23
CA VAL A 179 2.66 7.95 -2.54
C VAL A 179 4.01 8.13 -3.19
N GLY A 180 4.24 7.56 -4.37
CA GLY A 180 5.52 7.71 -5.07
C GLY A 180 5.66 6.84 -6.31
N SER A 181 6.78 6.97 -7.00
CA SER A 181 7.08 6.16 -8.19
C SER A 181 7.39 4.71 -7.84
N LEU A 182 7.17 3.79 -8.79
CA LEU A 182 7.49 2.37 -8.59
C LEU A 182 8.97 2.16 -8.23
N SER A 183 9.89 2.93 -8.81
CA SER A 183 11.32 2.86 -8.52
C SER A 183 11.66 3.25 -7.08
N LYS A 184 10.97 4.25 -6.53
CA LYS A 184 11.11 4.63 -5.13
C LYS A 184 10.54 3.54 -4.23
N LEU A 185 9.37 2.98 -4.57
CA LEU A 185 8.76 1.90 -3.82
C LEU A 185 9.71 0.71 -3.66
N MET A 186 10.43 0.33 -4.73
CA MET A 186 11.40 -0.78 -4.68
C MET A 186 12.53 -0.56 -3.66
N GLN A 187 12.95 0.69 -3.44
CA GLN A 187 13.96 1.02 -2.42
C GLN A 187 13.42 0.77 -1.01
N PHE A 188 12.17 1.16 -0.73
CA PHE A 188 11.51 0.83 0.53
C PHE A 188 11.41 -0.70 0.73
N LEU A 189 11.00 -1.45 -0.29
CA LEU A 189 10.87 -2.91 -0.19
C LEU A 189 12.20 -3.59 0.12
N GLN A 190 13.28 -3.16 -0.54
CA GLN A 190 14.63 -3.68 -0.32
C GLN A 190 15.07 -3.48 1.14
N VAL A 191 14.95 -2.25 1.63
CA VAL A 191 15.37 -1.88 2.99
C VAL A 191 14.53 -2.64 4.03
N MET A 192 13.21 -2.71 3.85
CA MET A 192 12.35 -3.40 4.82
C MET A 192 12.54 -4.92 4.82
N ALA A 193 12.84 -5.54 3.68
CA ALA A 193 13.14 -6.97 3.61
C ALA A 193 14.45 -7.30 4.35
N GLU A 194 15.47 -6.46 4.18
CA GLU A 194 16.73 -6.58 4.92
C GLU A 194 16.52 -6.40 6.43
N ALA A 195 15.81 -5.34 6.83
CA ALA A 195 15.48 -5.09 8.23
C ALA A 195 14.72 -6.28 8.85
N ALA A 196 13.81 -6.90 8.12
CA ALA A 196 13.04 -8.05 8.60
C ALA A 196 13.94 -9.28 8.80
N VAL A 197 14.88 -9.53 7.88
CA VAL A 197 15.88 -10.60 8.04
C VAL A 197 16.73 -10.37 9.28
N THR A 198 17.25 -9.16 9.47
CA THR A 198 18.09 -8.83 10.64
C THR A 198 17.34 -9.00 11.95
N SER A 199 16.10 -8.49 12.02
CA SER A 199 15.23 -8.61 13.20
C SER A 199 14.89 -10.07 13.56
N LEU A 200 14.46 -10.86 12.57
CA LEU A 200 14.05 -12.25 12.82
C LEU A 200 15.24 -13.15 13.18
N LYS A 201 16.42 -12.92 12.58
CA LYS A 201 17.66 -13.63 12.94
C LYS A 201 18.03 -13.44 14.41
N GLN A 202 17.87 -12.23 14.96
CA GLN A 202 18.14 -11.96 16.39
C GLN A 202 17.25 -12.79 17.32
N ASN A 203 16.06 -13.16 16.87
CA ASN A 203 15.14 -14.02 17.60
C ASN A 203 15.15 -15.48 17.13
N SER A 204 16.16 -15.91 16.35
CA SER A 204 16.27 -17.26 15.77
C SER A 204 15.01 -17.71 15.00
N MET A 205 14.32 -16.76 14.37
CA MET A 205 13.12 -17.01 13.59
C MET A 205 13.45 -16.99 12.10
N PRO A 206 12.96 -17.96 11.30
CA PRO A 206 13.15 -17.91 9.86
C PRO A 206 12.32 -16.77 9.23
N LEU A 207 12.79 -16.23 8.10
CA LEU A 207 12.04 -15.22 7.34
C LEU A 207 10.88 -15.92 6.62
N PRO A 208 9.61 -15.55 6.91
CA PRO A 208 8.49 -16.13 6.20
C PRO A 208 8.50 -15.68 4.72
N PRO A 209 8.04 -16.54 3.79
CA PRO A 209 8.17 -16.27 2.36
C PRO A 209 7.40 -15.00 1.92
N TRP A 210 6.29 -14.66 2.58
CA TRP A 210 5.53 -13.43 2.32
C TRP A 210 6.18 -12.14 2.82
N ARG A 211 7.28 -12.23 3.58
CA ARG A 211 8.15 -11.09 3.94
C ARG A 211 9.44 -11.04 3.12
N SER A 212 9.64 -12.00 2.21
CA SER A 212 10.75 -11.95 1.27
C SER A 212 10.62 -10.77 0.31
N LEU A 213 11.76 -10.23 -0.13
CA LEU A 213 11.78 -9.17 -1.13
C LEU A 213 11.05 -9.57 -2.41
N ALA A 214 11.22 -10.81 -2.87
CA ALA A 214 10.60 -11.30 -4.10
C ALA A 214 9.06 -11.30 -4.00
N TYR A 215 8.51 -11.72 -2.86
CA TYR A 215 7.07 -11.66 -2.62
C TYR A 215 6.57 -10.21 -2.54
N LEU A 216 7.29 -9.34 -1.81
CA LEU A 216 6.96 -7.93 -1.72
C LEU A 216 6.98 -7.26 -3.11
N GLN A 217 8.01 -7.50 -3.93
CA GLN A 217 8.08 -6.98 -5.29
C GLN A 217 6.92 -7.48 -6.16
N ALA A 218 6.54 -8.76 -6.04
CA ALA A 218 5.43 -9.33 -6.80
C ALA A 218 4.11 -8.56 -6.58
N LYS A 219 3.86 -8.04 -5.38
CA LYS A 219 2.66 -7.25 -5.07
C LYS A 219 2.46 -6.02 -5.98
N TRP A 220 3.53 -5.31 -6.34
CA TRP A 220 3.41 -4.07 -7.12
C TRP A 220 3.99 -4.15 -8.53
N GLN A 221 4.82 -5.15 -8.84
CA GLN A 221 5.42 -5.34 -10.16
C GLN A 221 4.70 -6.35 -11.05
N SER A 222 3.89 -7.26 -10.48
CA SER A 222 3.21 -8.28 -11.28
C SER A 222 2.19 -7.67 -12.22
N LYS A 223 1.80 -8.46 -13.23
CA LYS A 223 0.72 -8.08 -14.13
C LYS A 223 -0.52 -7.72 -13.31
N TYR A 224 -1.11 -6.57 -13.63
CA TYR A 224 -2.24 -6.03 -12.91
C TYR A 224 -3.35 -5.61 -13.86
N THR A 225 -4.57 -5.58 -13.33
CA THR A 225 -5.74 -5.00 -13.98
C THR A 225 -6.01 -3.63 -13.37
N ARG A 226 -6.21 -2.62 -14.23
CA ARG A 226 -6.52 -1.24 -13.83
C ARG A 226 -8.01 -0.97 -14.02
N ARG A 227 -8.75 -0.71 -12.94
CA ARG A 227 -10.21 -0.48 -12.99
C ARG A 227 -10.52 0.99 -13.25
N THR A 228 -10.59 1.35 -14.53
CA THR A 228 -10.83 2.72 -15.01
C THR A 228 -12.30 3.13 -14.99
N SER A 229 -13.23 2.18 -15.14
CA SER A 229 -14.68 2.42 -14.99
C SER A 229 -15.15 2.06 -13.58
N PRO A 230 -16.08 2.80 -12.95
CA PRO A 230 -16.95 2.15 -11.98
C PRO A 230 -17.67 1.03 -12.75
N ASP A 231 -17.46 -0.21 -12.36
CA ASP A 231 -18.15 -1.32 -13.02
C ASP A 231 -19.66 -1.09 -12.93
N ASN A 232 -20.29 -0.91 -14.09
CA ASN A 232 -21.73 -1.13 -14.27
C ASN A 232 -22.07 -2.63 -14.19
N GLU A 233 -21.07 -3.49 -13.94
CA GLU A 233 -21.28 -4.90 -13.74
C GLU A 233 -21.83 -5.17 -12.33
N ILE A 234 -23.15 -5.41 -12.34
CA ILE A 234 -23.96 -6.05 -11.30
C ILE A 234 -24.54 -5.08 -10.26
N MET A 235 -25.51 -4.29 -10.73
CA MET A 235 -26.63 -3.70 -9.99
C MET A 235 -27.61 -4.74 -9.37
N LEU A 236 -27.22 -6.02 -9.28
CA LEU A 236 -28.09 -7.11 -8.84
C LEU A 236 -27.40 -7.90 -7.72
N HIS A 237 -27.51 -7.41 -6.49
CA HIS A 237 -27.65 -8.19 -5.24
C HIS A 237 -27.33 -7.27 -4.06
N ARG A 238 -28.35 -6.50 -3.65
CA ARG A 238 -28.32 -5.68 -2.44
C ARG A 238 -28.40 -6.59 -1.20
N ASN A 239 -27.31 -7.28 -0.87
CA ASN A 239 -27.18 -7.99 0.40
C ASN A 239 -26.59 -7.05 1.46
N LYS A 240 -27.43 -6.73 2.45
CA LYS A 240 -27.15 -5.75 3.51
C LYS A 240 -26.15 -6.29 4.55
N SER A 241 -25.10 -5.49 4.77
CA SER A 241 -24.74 -4.90 6.08
C SER A 241 -23.85 -5.63 7.12
N SER A 242 -23.00 -6.60 6.79
CA SER A 242 -21.95 -7.05 7.74
C SER A 242 -20.57 -6.45 7.48
N ASN A 243 -20.17 -6.28 6.21
CA ASN A 243 -18.74 -6.12 5.88
C ASN A 243 -18.20 -4.68 5.98
N HIS A 244 -19.07 -3.65 5.98
CA HIS A 244 -18.60 -2.26 6.08
C HIS A 244 -18.10 -1.88 7.48
N LYS A 245 -18.48 -2.62 8.54
CA LYS A 245 -18.03 -2.33 9.91
C LYS A 245 -16.51 -2.43 10.04
N GLN A 246 -15.89 -3.42 9.38
CA GLN A 246 -14.44 -3.58 9.38
C GLN A 246 -13.76 -2.42 8.64
N CYS A 247 -14.28 -2.03 7.46
CA CYS A 247 -13.77 -0.88 6.73
C CYS A 247 -13.92 0.45 7.49
N ILE A 248 -15.01 0.63 8.23
CA ILE A 248 -15.20 1.78 9.11
C ILE A 248 -14.12 1.78 10.21
N GLY A 249 -13.89 0.63 10.86
CA GLY A 249 -12.83 0.50 11.86
C GLY A 249 -11.44 0.79 11.29
N ARG A 250 -11.13 0.24 10.11
CA ARG A 250 -9.88 0.51 9.39
C ARG A 250 -9.73 1.97 9.00
N LEU A 251 -10.80 2.61 8.51
CA LEU A 251 -10.80 4.04 8.18
C LEU A 251 -10.52 4.89 9.43
N LYS A 252 -11.14 4.57 10.57
CA LYS A 252 -10.85 5.27 11.85
C LYS A 252 -9.39 5.16 12.25
N LYS A 253 -8.84 3.93 12.23
CA LYS A 253 -7.43 3.68 12.55
C LYS A 253 -6.52 4.45 11.60
N LEU A 254 -6.76 4.33 10.29
CA LEU A 254 -6.00 5.02 9.26
C LEU A 254 -6.01 6.55 9.46
N LYS A 255 -7.19 7.16 9.68
CA LYS A 255 -7.31 8.60 9.92
C LYS A 255 -6.54 9.03 11.17
N SER A 256 -6.66 8.28 12.27
CA SER A 256 -5.95 8.59 13.52
C SER A 256 -4.42 8.49 13.35
N THR A 257 -3.93 7.42 12.72
CA THR A 257 -2.49 7.23 12.50
C THR A 257 -1.94 8.28 11.54
N LEU A 258 -2.68 8.60 10.48
CA LEU A 258 -2.31 9.62 9.50
C LEU A 258 -2.26 11.02 10.14
N GLN A 259 -3.24 11.38 10.98
CA GLN A 259 -3.24 12.67 11.70
C GLN A 259 -2.03 12.79 12.61
N SER A 260 -1.71 11.74 13.36
CA SER A 260 -0.53 11.71 14.23
C SER A 260 0.78 11.86 13.45
N GLU A 261 0.91 11.21 12.29
CA GLU A 261 2.08 11.38 11.41
C GLU A 261 2.19 12.83 10.89
N ILE A 262 1.09 13.42 10.42
CA ILE A 262 1.07 14.81 9.92
C ILE A 262 1.46 15.79 11.03
N GLU A 263 0.97 15.59 12.25
CA GLU A 263 1.32 16.43 13.40
C GLU A 263 2.80 16.31 13.76
N LYS A 264 3.33 15.08 13.82
CA LYS A 264 4.75 14.83 14.06
C LYS A 264 5.63 15.52 13.01
N GLU A 265 5.27 15.45 11.73
CA GLU A 265 6.03 16.11 10.66
C GLU A 265 5.96 17.63 10.70
N ARG A 266 4.84 18.20 11.14
CA ARG A 266 4.71 19.65 11.34
C ARG A 266 5.64 20.16 12.44
N LEU A 267 5.83 19.39 13.51
CA LEU A 267 6.74 19.73 14.61
C LEU A 267 8.22 19.64 14.20
N LEU A 268 8.55 18.80 13.23
CA LEU A 268 9.91 18.60 12.72
C LEU A 268 10.34 19.63 11.66
N LYS A 269 9.39 20.32 11.01
CA LYS A 269 9.69 21.37 10.01
C LYS A 269 9.81 22.74 10.70
N PRO A 270 10.94 23.47 10.57
CA PRO A 270 11.01 24.85 11.06
C PRO A 270 10.00 25.73 10.31
N ILE A 271 9.37 26.64 11.06
CA ILE A 271 8.39 27.64 10.58
C ILE A 271 9.10 28.59 9.61
N ASN A 272 9.22 28.22 8.34
CA ASN A 272 9.46 29.22 7.30
C ASN A 272 9.00 28.66 5.95
N ASN A 273 7.78 29.03 5.54
CA ASN A 273 7.45 29.56 4.21
C ASN A 273 5.92 29.54 4.00
N ASP A 274 5.20 30.47 4.63
CA ASP A 274 3.73 30.55 4.55
C ASP A 274 3.21 31.48 3.42
N ASN A 275 4.08 31.99 2.55
CA ASN A 275 3.67 33.06 1.61
C ASN A 275 3.27 32.59 0.20
N ASN A 276 3.45 31.33 -0.18
CA ASN A 276 3.18 30.90 -1.57
C ASN A 276 1.91 30.04 -1.77
N ARG A 277 1.20 29.64 -0.70
CA ARG A 277 0.03 28.74 -0.83
C ARG A 277 -1.25 29.42 -1.32
N ARG A 278 -1.36 30.75 -1.25
CA ARG A 278 -2.60 31.46 -1.65
C ARG A 278 -2.76 31.71 -3.14
N HIS A 279 -1.71 31.58 -3.96
CA HIS A 279 -1.77 32.08 -5.35
C HIS A 279 -2.05 31.06 -6.46
N ARG A 280 -2.19 29.76 -6.15
CA ARG A 280 -2.21 28.70 -7.19
C ARG A 280 -3.51 27.93 -7.36
N LEU A 281 -4.47 28.04 -6.42
CA LEU A 281 -5.80 27.42 -6.55
C LEU A 281 -6.77 28.20 -7.45
N GLU A 282 -6.46 29.46 -7.78
CA GLU A 282 -7.31 30.28 -8.65
C GLU A 282 -6.97 30.17 -10.15
N ARG A 283 -5.75 29.76 -10.52
CA ARG A 283 -5.33 29.74 -11.94
C ARG A 283 -5.86 28.57 -12.78
N ARG A 284 -6.54 27.59 -12.18
CA ARG A 284 -7.24 26.53 -12.94
C ARG A 284 -8.73 26.80 -13.19
N ARG A 285 -9.27 27.92 -12.69
CA ARG A 285 -10.63 28.36 -13.05
C ARG A 285 -10.61 29.22 -14.33
N HIS A 286 -10.51 28.54 -15.48
CA HIS A 286 -10.95 28.96 -16.82
C HIS A 286 -10.17 30.12 -17.50
N PRO A 287 -10.14 30.16 -18.86
CA PRO A 287 -11.30 30.60 -19.64
C PRO A 287 -11.89 29.54 -20.55
N SER A 288 -13.22 29.55 -20.57
CA SER A 288 -14.11 28.95 -21.55
C SER A 288 -13.80 29.40 -22.99
N PHE A 289 -14.06 28.48 -23.93
CA PHE A 289 -14.60 28.70 -25.28
C PHE A 289 -14.64 30.13 -25.83
N ARG A 290 -14.05 30.30 -27.02
CA ARG A 290 -14.65 31.13 -28.08
C ARG A 290 -14.51 30.43 -29.42
N ALA A 291 -15.66 30.34 -30.09
CA ALA A 291 -15.84 29.87 -31.46
C ALA A 291 -15.11 30.75 -32.48
N LEU A 292 -14.67 30.13 -33.57
CA LEU A 292 -15.13 30.37 -34.95
C LEU A 292 -14.77 29.14 -35.80
#